data_AF-A0A6N7W195-F1
#
_entry.id   AF-A0A6N7W195-F1
#
_cell.length_a   1.000
_cell.length_b   1.000
_cell.length_c   1.000
_cell.angle_alpha   90.00
_cell.angle_beta   90.00
_cell.angle_gamma   90.00
#
_symmetry.space_group_name_H-M   'P 1'
#
loop_
_entity.id
_entity.type
_entity.pdbx_description
1 polymer ?
#
loop_
_entity_poly.entity_id
_entity_poly.type
_entity_poly.pdbx_seq_one_letter_code
_entity_poly.pdbx_strand_id
1 'polypeptide(L)'
;MEIHRFARPPEELSSGDPYFEQLQAMLAIRDELANIPLCDIQRDMLLSMENVLESAWSFRNTPVPDRCMNPNNISEVVYYFLQDKGAEYRGDLLYARAKAEFDARMEELAALPPKEILDHAYEKIVKEEFLCHLKNGLNEWEIDVLLSYQQPLAALYTEWMEIDYSYLDLEQIYDTAKQVAGKRLNELRRHEFDVNGEPPAELRYFYDLHGEELDNPDLEWIGDMEL
;
A
#
# COMPACT_ATOMS: atom_id res chain seq x y z
N MET A 1 -42.75 -4.60 -11.34
CA MET A 1 -43.11 -3.59 -12.36
C MET A 1 -43.51 -2.34 -11.59
N GLU A 2 -42.52 -1.57 -11.15
CA GLU A 2 -42.78 -0.33 -10.40
C GLU A 2 -42.77 0.83 -11.38
N ILE A 3 -43.82 1.63 -11.24
CA ILE A 3 -44.33 2.57 -12.22
C ILE A 3 -43.56 3.87 -12.03
N HIS A 4 -42.98 4.37 -13.12
CA HIS A 4 -42.32 5.67 -13.22
C HIS A 4 -43.05 6.75 -12.40
N ARG A 5 -42.37 7.30 -11.38
CA ARG A 5 -42.80 8.55 -10.76
C ARG A 5 -42.79 9.63 -11.84
N PHE A 6 -43.99 10.10 -12.15
CA PHE A 6 -44.28 11.13 -13.14
C PHE A 6 -43.30 12.30 -13.08
N ALA A 7 -42.46 12.43 -14.11
CA ALA A 7 -41.87 13.71 -14.45
C ALA A 7 -43.04 14.66 -14.79
N ARG A 8 -43.23 15.71 -13.99
CA ARG A 8 -44.23 16.74 -14.26
C ARG A 8 -43.86 17.45 -15.57
N PRO A 9 -44.80 17.72 -16.49
CA PRO A 9 -44.48 18.41 -17.74
C PRO A 9 -43.81 19.76 -17.47
N PRO A 10 -42.76 20.15 -18.24
CA PRO A 10 -42.03 21.42 -18.02
C PRO A 10 -42.93 22.66 -18.06
N GLU A 11 -44.07 22.57 -18.74
CA GLU A 11 -45.05 23.63 -18.95
C GLU A 11 -45.87 24.00 -17.70
N GLU A 12 -45.86 23.16 -16.66
CA GLU A 12 -46.58 23.38 -15.39
C GLU A 12 -45.69 23.94 -14.27
N LEU A 13 -44.41 24.18 -14.54
CA LEU A 13 -43.43 24.61 -13.54
C LEU A 13 -43.37 26.14 -13.46
N SER A 14 -43.84 26.71 -12.35
CA SER A 14 -43.71 28.14 -12.08
C SER A 14 -42.25 28.49 -11.77
N SER A 15 -41.81 29.69 -12.20
CA SER A 15 -40.56 30.29 -11.72
C SER A 15 -40.56 30.32 -10.18
N GLY A 16 -39.67 29.56 -9.54
CA GLY A 16 -39.61 29.36 -8.09
C GLY A 16 -40.00 27.96 -7.58
N ASP A 17 -40.33 27.01 -8.46
CA ASP A 17 -40.44 25.60 -8.08
C ASP A 17 -39.04 25.00 -7.82
N PRO A 18 -38.77 24.42 -6.62
CA PRO A 18 -37.47 23.82 -6.30
C PRO A 18 -37.01 22.76 -7.31
N TYR A 19 -37.95 22.02 -7.91
CA TYR A 19 -37.65 21.03 -8.93
C TYR A 19 -37.23 21.69 -10.25
N PHE A 20 -37.85 22.81 -10.61
CA PHE A 20 -37.45 23.57 -11.80
C PHE A 20 -36.08 24.22 -11.63
N GLU A 21 -35.79 24.78 -10.46
CA GLU A 21 -34.47 25.33 -10.13
C GLU A 21 -33.37 24.26 -10.18
N GLN A 22 -33.65 23.06 -9.67
CA GLN A 22 -32.76 21.90 -9.78
C GLN A 22 -32.45 21.56 -11.23
N LEU A 23 -33.48 21.46 -12.08
CA LEU A 23 -33.30 21.16 -13.50
C LEU A 23 -32.48 22.24 -14.22
N GLN A 24 -32.76 23.52 -13.98
CA GLN A 24 -32.00 24.63 -14.57
C GLN A 24 -30.52 24.57 -14.18
N ALA A 25 -30.22 24.30 -12.92
CA ALA A 25 -28.85 24.17 -12.45
C ALA A 25 -28.13 22.95 -13.04
N MET A 26 -28.80 21.79 -13.13
CA MET A 26 -28.22 20.60 -13.77
C MET A 26 -27.93 20.83 -15.25
N LEU A 27 -28.80 21.54 -15.96
CA LEU A 27 -28.57 21.93 -17.35
C LEU A 27 -27.35 22.85 -17.48
N ALA A 28 -27.22 23.85 -16.59
CA ALA A 28 -26.06 24.73 -16.58
C ALA A 28 -24.75 23.98 -16.29
N ILE A 29 -24.75 23.05 -15.32
CA ILE A 29 -23.60 22.19 -15.02
C ILE A 29 -23.23 21.33 -16.24
N ARG A 30 -24.22 20.72 -16.89
CA ARG A 30 -24.01 19.92 -18.11
C ARG A 30 -23.37 20.76 -19.21
N ASP A 31 -23.88 21.95 -19.44
CA ASP A 31 -23.39 22.83 -20.50
C ASP A 31 -21.95 23.28 -20.21
N GLU A 32 -21.61 23.59 -18.95
CA GLU A 32 -20.22 23.87 -18.56
C GLU A 32 -19.30 22.65 -18.76
N LEU A 33 -19.69 21.47 -18.28
CA LEU A 33 -18.93 20.22 -18.47
C LEU A 33 -18.68 19.89 -19.95
N ALA A 34 -19.62 20.23 -20.84
CA ALA A 34 -19.49 20.01 -22.27
C ALA A 34 -18.54 20.99 -22.96
N ASN A 35 -18.28 22.15 -22.37
CA ASN A 35 -17.50 23.23 -22.97
C ASN A 35 -16.06 23.34 -22.42
N ILE A 36 -15.78 22.78 -21.25
CA ILE A 36 -14.43 22.80 -20.67
C ILE A 36 -13.50 21.74 -21.31
N PRO A 37 -12.19 22.03 -21.45
CA PRO A 37 -11.23 21.06 -21.94
C PRO A 37 -10.92 20.02 -20.86
N LEU A 38 -11.49 18.82 -20.99
CA LEU A 38 -11.26 17.70 -20.07
C LEU A 38 -10.07 16.83 -20.51
N CYS A 39 -9.19 16.50 -19.57
CA CYS A 39 -8.14 15.50 -19.79
C CYS A 39 -8.73 14.07 -19.88
N ASP A 40 -7.95 13.10 -20.37
CA ASP A 40 -8.42 11.71 -20.54
C ASP A 40 -8.91 11.11 -19.22
N ILE A 41 -8.16 11.31 -18.12
CA ILE A 41 -8.53 10.80 -16.79
C ILE A 41 -9.85 11.41 -16.31
N GLN A 42 -10.07 12.70 -16.51
CA GLN A 42 -11.34 13.35 -16.15
C GLN A 42 -12.50 12.81 -16.98
N ARG A 43 -12.28 12.52 -18.27
CA ARG A 43 -13.31 11.90 -19.12
C ARG A 43 -13.63 10.48 -18.65
N ASP A 44 -12.62 9.66 -18.37
CA ASP A 44 -12.81 8.29 -17.89
C ASP A 44 -13.52 8.28 -16.53
N MET A 45 -13.14 9.18 -15.63
CA MET A 45 -13.84 9.41 -14.37
C MET A 45 -15.33 9.67 -14.61
N LEU A 46 -15.67 10.70 -15.40
CA LEU A 46 -17.07 11.06 -15.65
C LEU A 46 -17.86 9.92 -16.31
N LEU A 47 -17.22 9.13 -17.19
CA LEU A 47 -17.83 7.96 -17.82
C LEU A 47 -18.07 6.80 -16.84
N SER A 48 -17.23 6.67 -15.81
CA SER A 48 -17.38 5.65 -14.77
C SER A 48 -18.49 5.96 -13.76
N MET A 49 -18.92 7.22 -13.68
CA MET A 49 -19.94 7.68 -12.73
C MET A 49 -21.36 7.33 -13.22
N GLU A 50 -22.17 6.76 -12.34
CA GLU A 50 -23.55 6.36 -12.67
C GLU A 50 -24.46 7.58 -12.97
N ASN A 51 -24.33 8.67 -12.20
CA ASN A 51 -25.20 9.86 -12.31
C ASN A 51 -24.43 11.17 -12.09
N VAL A 52 -23.59 11.57 -13.05
CA VAL A 52 -22.73 12.77 -12.97
C VAL A 52 -23.48 14.04 -12.53
N LEU A 53 -24.64 14.33 -13.15
CA LEU A 53 -25.37 15.57 -12.89
C LEU A 53 -26.01 15.60 -11.50
N GLU A 54 -26.50 14.46 -11.00
CA GLU A 54 -27.01 14.34 -9.64
C GLU A 54 -25.86 14.45 -8.61
N SER A 55 -24.71 13.83 -8.88
CA SER A 55 -23.53 13.97 -8.03
C SER A 55 -23.04 15.41 -7.97
N ALA A 56 -22.95 16.10 -9.11
CA ALA A 56 -22.55 17.50 -9.18
C ALA A 56 -23.57 18.44 -8.50
N TRP A 57 -24.87 18.15 -8.65
CA TRP A 57 -25.93 18.86 -7.94
C TRP A 57 -25.85 18.65 -6.42
N SER A 58 -25.64 17.42 -5.97
CA SER A 58 -25.44 17.11 -4.54
C SER A 58 -24.20 17.82 -3.99
N PHE A 59 -23.11 17.82 -4.75
CA PHE A 59 -21.86 18.50 -4.40
C PHE A 59 -22.07 20.01 -4.25
N ARG A 60 -22.76 20.65 -5.20
CA ARG A 60 -23.12 22.08 -5.14
C ARG A 60 -23.83 22.46 -3.85
N ASN A 61 -24.69 21.59 -3.34
CA ASN A 61 -25.56 21.85 -2.18
C ASN A 61 -24.97 21.37 -0.85
N THR A 62 -23.84 20.67 -0.87
CA THR A 62 -23.19 20.15 0.34
C THR A 62 -22.03 21.05 0.71
N PRO A 63 -22.02 21.66 1.90
CA PRO A 63 -20.90 22.48 2.35
C PRO A 63 -19.67 21.59 2.52
N VAL A 64 -18.60 21.89 1.76
CA VAL A 64 -17.31 21.24 1.93
C VAL A 64 -16.50 22.05 2.94
N PRO A 65 -16.09 21.46 4.08
CA PRO A 65 -15.22 22.15 5.04
C PRO A 65 -13.97 22.69 4.35
N ASP A 66 -13.54 23.90 4.75
CA ASP A 66 -12.33 24.56 4.27
C ASP A 66 -12.29 24.98 2.78
N ARG A 67 -13.37 24.83 2.00
CA ARG A 67 -13.46 25.35 0.63
C ARG A 67 -14.38 26.56 0.52
N CYS A 68 -13.86 27.64 -0.05
CA CYS A 68 -14.64 28.82 -0.45
C CYS A 68 -15.17 28.62 -1.87
N MET A 69 -16.14 27.71 -2.05
CA MET A 69 -16.84 27.54 -3.33
C MET A 69 -18.15 28.32 -3.29
N ASN A 70 -18.39 29.17 -4.29
CA ASN A 70 -19.68 29.83 -4.46
C ASN A 70 -20.67 28.89 -5.21
N PRO A 71 -21.74 28.39 -4.57
CA PRO A 71 -22.69 27.48 -5.21
C PRO A 71 -23.47 28.14 -6.35
N ASN A 72 -23.50 29.47 -6.44
CA ASN A 72 -24.14 30.18 -7.55
C ASN A 72 -23.22 30.37 -8.77
N ASN A 73 -21.91 30.10 -8.63
CA ASN A 73 -20.96 30.14 -9.72
C ASN A 73 -20.77 28.72 -10.28
N ILE A 74 -21.43 28.43 -11.41
CA ILE A 74 -21.42 27.08 -12.00
C ILE A 74 -20.00 26.64 -12.39
N SER A 75 -19.16 27.55 -12.90
CA SER A 75 -17.78 27.20 -13.26
C SER A 75 -16.95 26.82 -12.03
N GLU A 76 -17.13 27.49 -10.89
CA GLU A 76 -16.50 27.07 -9.62
C GLU A 76 -17.02 25.71 -9.15
N VAL A 77 -18.33 25.49 -9.22
CA VAL A 77 -18.96 24.21 -8.85
C VAL A 77 -18.35 23.08 -9.67
N VAL A 78 -18.29 23.23 -10.99
CA VAL A 78 -17.71 22.23 -11.90
C VAL A 78 -16.22 22.03 -11.62
N TYR A 79 -15.46 23.09 -11.43
CA TYR A 79 -14.03 22.99 -11.13
C TYR A 79 -13.75 22.18 -9.86
N TYR A 80 -14.40 22.54 -8.74
CA TYR A 80 -14.19 21.85 -7.47
C TYR A 80 -14.77 20.44 -7.46
N PHE A 81 -15.88 20.22 -8.16
CA PHE A 81 -16.46 18.90 -8.34
C PHE A 81 -15.48 17.96 -9.06
N LEU A 82 -14.90 18.41 -10.18
CA LEU A 82 -13.92 17.63 -10.94
C LEU A 82 -12.64 17.39 -10.15
N GLN A 83 -12.21 18.35 -9.33
CA GLN A 83 -11.04 18.16 -8.47
C GLN A 83 -11.31 17.13 -7.37
N ASP A 84 -12.45 17.24 -6.69
CA ASP A 84 -12.83 16.35 -5.59
C ASP A 84 -13.05 14.92 -6.06
N LYS A 85 -13.90 14.74 -7.07
CA LYS A 85 -14.13 13.42 -7.68
C LYS A 85 -12.91 12.90 -8.41
N GLY A 86 -12.08 13.78 -8.96
CA GLY A 86 -10.83 13.41 -9.60
C GLY A 86 -9.83 12.82 -8.60
N ALA A 87 -9.71 13.39 -7.40
CA ALA A 87 -8.85 12.84 -6.35
C ALA A 87 -9.32 11.44 -5.91
N GLU A 88 -10.62 11.27 -5.63
CA GLU A 88 -11.23 9.99 -5.26
C GLU A 88 -11.00 8.93 -6.36
N TYR A 89 -11.36 9.26 -7.60
CA TYR A 89 -11.21 8.36 -8.75
C TYR A 89 -9.76 7.95 -9.01
N ARG A 90 -8.81 8.87 -8.92
CA ARG A 90 -7.38 8.57 -9.13
C ARG A 90 -6.84 7.61 -8.07
N GLY A 91 -7.26 7.77 -6.81
CA GLY A 91 -6.91 6.84 -5.73
C GLY A 91 -7.44 5.43 -6.00
N ASP A 92 -8.73 5.33 -6.35
CA ASP A 92 -9.36 4.05 -6.70
C ASP A 92 -8.71 3.42 -7.94
N LEU A 93 -8.39 4.22 -8.95
CA LEU A 93 -7.71 3.77 -10.18
C LEU A 93 -6.31 3.21 -9.88
N LEU A 94 -5.54 3.87 -9.01
CA LEU A 94 -4.23 3.40 -8.60
C LEU A 94 -4.34 2.06 -7.87
N TYR A 95 -5.27 1.97 -6.90
CA TYR A 95 -5.51 0.74 -6.17
C TYR A 95 -5.95 -0.39 -7.11
N ALA A 96 -6.89 -0.14 -8.01
CA ALA A 96 -7.37 -1.13 -8.97
C ALA A 96 -6.25 -1.62 -9.89
N ARG A 97 -5.38 -0.73 -10.37
CA ARG A 97 -4.23 -1.10 -11.20
C ARG A 97 -3.23 -1.96 -10.42
N ALA A 98 -2.86 -1.54 -9.21
CA ALA A 98 -1.95 -2.30 -8.36
C ALA A 98 -2.53 -3.67 -7.97
N LYS A 99 -3.84 -3.73 -7.69
CA LYS A 99 -4.54 -4.97 -7.36
C LYS A 99 -4.58 -5.93 -8.55
N ALA A 100 -4.85 -5.42 -9.76
CA ALA A 100 -4.81 -6.21 -10.99
C ALA A 100 -3.40 -6.77 -11.27
N GLU A 101 -2.36 -5.96 -11.03
CA GLU A 101 -0.97 -6.40 -11.12
C GLU A 101 -0.67 -7.54 -10.12
N PHE A 102 -1.11 -7.37 -8.86
CA PHE A 102 -0.95 -8.41 -7.83
C PHE A 102 -1.69 -9.69 -8.18
N ASP A 103 -2.94 -9.58 -8.65
CA ASP A 103 -3.75 -10.74 -9.02
C ASP A 103 -3.13 -11.52 -10.18
N ALA A 104 -2.67 -10.83 -11.22
CA ALA A 104 -1.93 -11.46 -12.31
C ALA A 104 -0.68 -12.18 -11.79
N ARG A 105 0.05 -11.56 -10.86
CA ARG A 105 1.22 -12.21 -10.24
C ARG A 105 0.83 -13.44 -9.39
N MET A 106 -0.29 -13.40 -8.68
CA MET A 106 -0.77 -14.55 -7.90
C MET A 106 -1.20 -15.71 -8.81
N GLU A 107 -1.80 -15.42 -9.97
CA GLU A 107 -2.12 -16.43 -10.99
C GLU A 107 -0.85 -17.10 -11.54
N GLU A 108 0.19 -16.32 -11.83
CA GLU A 108 1.50 -16.84 -12.24
C GLU A 108 2.12 -17.72 -11.16
N LEU A 109 2.13 -17.27 -9.89
CA LEU A 109 2.68 -18.04 -8.77
C LEU A 109 1.93 -19.36 -8.53
N ALA A 110 0.61 -19.36 -8.70
CA ALA A 110 -0.19 -20.57 -8.53
C ALA A 110 0.14 -21.68 -9.54
N ALA A 111 0.76 -21.32 -10.68
CA ALA A 111 1.19 -22.27 -11.69
C ALA A 111 2.59 -22.88 -11.43
N LEU A 112 3.35 -22.35 -10.45
CA LEU A 112 4.70 -22.79 -10.13
C LEU A 112 4.70 -24.04 -9.21
N PRO A 113 5.78 -24.84 -9.21
CA PRO A 113 5.93 -25.93 -8.26
C PRO A 113 6.09 -25.39 -6.82
N PRO A 114 5.67 -26.13 -5.78
CA PRO A 114 5.64 -25.64 -4.39
C PRO A 114 6.96 -25.08 -3.88
N LYS A 115 8.09 -25.63 -4.33
CA LYS A 115 9.42 -25.15 -3.91
C LYS A 115 9.71 -23.74 -4.43
N GLU A 116 9.33 -23.44 -5.66
CA GLU A 116 9.53 -22.12 -6.27
C GLU A 116 8.55 -21.08 -5.71
N ILE A 117 7.36 -21.50 -5.26
CA ILE A 117 6.41 -20.61 -4.57
C ILE A 117 7.02 -20.05 -3.28
N LEU A 118 7.79 -20.85 -2.54
CA LEU A 118 8.44 -20.42 -1.30
C LEU A 118 9.46 -19.30 -1.55
N ASP A 119 10.16 -19.33 -2.70
CA ASP A 119 11.12 -18.28 -3.07
C ASP A 119 10.44 -16.92 -3.31
N HIS A 120 9.13 -16.92 -3.57
CA HIS A 120 8.31 -15.72 -3.77
C HIS A 120 7.42 -15.34 -2.58
N ALA A 121 7.52 -16.06 -1.45
CA ALA A 121 6.71 -15.77 -0.27
C ALA A 121 6.96 -14.36 0.28
N TYR A 122 8.22 -13.91 0.25
CA TYR A 122 8.58 -12.56 0.68
C TYR A 122 7.97 -11.49 -0.23
N GLU A 123 8.13 -11.64 -1.56
CA GLU A 123 7.54 -10.76 -2.56
C GLU A 123 6.02 -10.62 -2.35
N LYS A 124 5.33 -11.74 -2.14
CA LYS A 124 3.88 -11.76 -1.89
C LYS A 124 3.52 -10.90 -0.69
N ILE A 125 4.16 -11.13 0.47
CA ILE A 125 3.81 -10.46 1.72
C ILE A 125 4.02 -8.95 1.59
N VAL A 126 5.19 -8.53 1.08
CA VAL A 126 5.51 -7.10 0.93
C VAL A 126 4.52 -6.41 -0.02
N LYS A 127 4.21 -7.02 -1.16
CA LYS A 127 3.26 -6.46 -2.13
C LYS A 127 1.83 -6.40 -1.56
N GLU A 128 1.43 -7.37 -0.74
CA GLU A 128 0.13 -7.37 -0.05
C GLU A 128 0.03 -6.22 0.97
N GLU A 129 1.10 -5.93 1.71
CA GLU A 129 1.18 -4.78 2.61
C GLU A 129 1.10 -3.43 1.86
N PHE A 130 1.81 -3.29 0.74
CA PHE A 130 1.70 -2.08 -0.09
C PHE A 130 0.28 -1.82 -0.57
N LEU A 131 -0.46 -2.87 -0.98
CA LEU A 131 -1.87 -2.71 -1.38
C LEU A 131 -2.73 -2.15 -0.24
N CYS A 132 -2.47 -2.56 1.01
CA CYS A 132 -3.17 -2.02 2.17
C CYS A 132 -2.91 -0.50 2.32
N HIS A 133 -1.66 -0.08 2.15
CA HIS A 133 -1.26 1.32 2.25
C HIS A 133 -1.76 2.20 1.09
N LEU A 134 -1.80 1.68 -0.14
CA LEU A 134 -2.32 2.42 -1.30
C LEU A 134 -3.78 2.85 -1.15
N LYS A 135 -4.56 2.14 -0.32
CA LYS A 135 -5.98 2.43 -0.15
C LYS A 135 -6.26 3.71 0.64
N ASN A 136 -5.43 4.07 1.62
CA ASN A 136 -5.73 5.18 2.55
C ASN A 136 -4.50 6.02 2.97
N GLY A 137 -3.31 5.73 2.47
CA GLY A 137 -2.06 6.30 2.99
C GLY A 137 -1.47 7.47 2.20
N LEU A 138 -1.94 7.73 0.98
CA LEU A 138 -1.28 8.63 0.04
C LEU A 138 -2.04 9.93 -0.17
N ASN A 139 -1.29 11.01 -0.38
CA ASN A 139 -1.83 12.28 -0.84
C ASN A 139 -2.00 12.32 -2.37
N GLU A 140 -2.71 13.34 -2.87
CA GLU A 140 -3.03 13.46 -4.30
C GLU A 140 -1.79 13.45 -5.22
N TRP A 141 -0.70 14.10 -4.80
CA TRP A 141 0.52 14.19 -5.61
C TRP A 141 1.25 12.84 -5.67
N GLU A 142 1.30 12.13 -4.56
CA GLU A 142 1.87 10.77 -4.51
C GLU A 142 1.08 9.80 -5.40
N ILE A 143 -0.25 9.90 -5.38
CA ILE A 143 -1.13 9.11 -6.26
C ILE A 143 -0.82 9.40 -7.73
N ASP A 144 -0.72 10.68 -8.11
CA ASP A 144 -0.41 11.08 -9.48
C ASP A 144 0.96 10.56 -9.96
N VAL A 145 1.97 10.64 -9.09
CA VAL A 145 3.31 10.12 -9.39
C VAL A 145 3.26 8.60 -9.57
N LEU A 146 2.58 7.87 -8.69
CA LEU A 146 2.48 6.42 -8.79
C LEU A 146 1.67 5.96 -10.01
N LEU A 147 0.65 6.72 -10.42
CA LEU A 147 -0.12 6.45 -11.64
C LEU A 147 0.70 6.61 -12.92
N SER A 148 1.85 7.29 -12.87
CA SER A 148 2.78 7.36 -14.01
C SER A 148 3.49 6.03 -14.29
N TYR A 149 3.56 5.13 -13.29
CA TYR A 149 4.09 3.79 -13.48
C TYR A 149 3.05 2.87 -14.13
N GLN A 150 3.50 2.11 -15.13
CA GLN A 150 2.69 1.05 -15.74
C GLN A 150 2.39 -0.07 -14.73
N GLN A 151 3.37 -0.39 -13.88
CA GLN A 151 3.32 -1.41 -12.84
C GLN A 151 3.74 -0.78 -11.51
N PRO A 152 2.83 -0.07 -10.81
CA PRO A 152 3.17 0.65 -9.59
C PRO A 152 3.64 -0.27 -8.47
N LEU A 153 3.13 -1.50 -8.37
CA LEU A 153 3.46 -2.41 -7.28
C LEU A 153 4.87 -3.01 -7.46
N ALA A 154 5.28 -3.30 -8.70
CA ALA A 154 6.63 -3.69 -9.04
C ALA A 154 7.65 -2.57 -8.78
N ALA A 155 7.30 -1.32 -9.08
CA ALA A 155 8.16 -0.17 -8.79
C ALA A 155 8.39 -0.01 -7.28
N LEU A 156 7.32 -0.05 -6.48
CA LEU A 156 7.39 -0.01 -5.02
C LEU A 156 8.23 -1.16 -4.44
N TYR A 157 8.02 -2.37 -4.92
CA TYR A 157 8.77 -3.53 -4.47
C TYR A 157 10.27 -3.42 -4.80
N THR A 158 10.61 -2.92 -6.00
CA THR A 158 12.01 -2.75 -6.40
C THR A 158 12.74 -1.76 -5.48
N GLU A 159 12.10 -0.62 -5.21
CA GLU A 159 12.63 0.38 -4.27
C GLU A 159 12.76 -0.20 -2.85
N TRP A 160 11.75 -0.96 -2.41
CA TRP A 160 11.79 -1.64 -1.12
C TRP A 160 12.99 -2.58 -0.98
N MET A 161 13.30 -3.36 -2.02
CA MET A 161 14.44 -4.29 -1.97
C MET A 161 15.77 -3.55 -1.75
N GLU A 162 15.98 -2.40 -2.39
CA GLU A 162 17.20 -1.59 -2.19
C GLU A 162 17.32 -1.12 -0.73
N ILE A 163 16.19 -0.76 -0.11
CA ILE A 163 16.14 -0.26 1.27
C ILE A 163 16.23 -1.39 2.30
N ASP A 164 15.48 -2.48 2.11
CA ASP A 164 15.40 -3.59 3.08
C ASP A 164 16.74 -4.30 3.26
N TYR A 165 17.51 -4.50 2.19
CA TYR A 165 18.87 -5.03 2.30
C TYR A 165 19.81 -4.10 3.07
N SER A 166 19.55 -2.80 3.09
CA SER A 166 20.31 -1.84 3.91
C SER A 166 19.83 -1.80 5.37
N TYR A 167 18.55 -2.12 5.62
CA TYR A 167 17.93 -2.08 6.95
C TYR A 167 18.07 -3.39 7.72
N LEU A 168 18.08 -4.54 7.03
CA LEU A 168 18.50 -5.80 7.61
C LEU A 168 19.94 -5.61 8.08
N ASP A 169 20.08 -5.32 9.36
CA ASP A 169 21.36 -5.12 10.02
C ASP A 169 22.07 -6.48 10.07
N LEU A 170 22.73 -6.80 8.96
CA LEU A 170 23.51 -8.03 8.79
C LEU A 170 24.62 -8.08 9.85
N GLU A 171 25.11 -6.93 10.33
CA GLU A 171 26.04 -6.86 11.44
C GLU A 171 25.36 -7.36 12.72
N GLN A 172 24.15 -6.89 13.05
CA GLN A 172 23.42 -7.37 14.21
C GLN A 172 23.09 -8.88 14.14
N ILE A 173 22.75 -9.42 12.97
CA ILE A 173 22.55 -10.86 12.80
C ILE A 173 23.86 -11.61 13.08
N TYR A 174 24.96 -11.13 12.52
CA TYR A 174 26.28 -11.72 12.69
C TYR A 174 26.77 -11.64 14.14
N ASP A 175 26.54 -10.51 14.80
CA ASP A 175 26.89 -10.28 16.19
C ASP A 175 26.04 -11.12 17.13
N THR A 176 24.76 -11.32 16.82
CA THR A 176 23.90 -12.25 17.56
C THR A 176 24.44 -13.68 17.45
N ALA A 177 24.85 -14.12 16.26
CA ALA A 177 25.43 -15.44 16.06
C ALA A 177 26.75 -15.60 16.85
N LYS A 178 27.62 -14.58 16.82
CA LYS A 178 28.85 -14.55 17.64
C LYS A 178 28.54 -14.61 19.12
N GLN A 179 27.60 -13.80 19.60
CA GLN A 179 27.26 -13.73 21.02
C GLN A 179 26.73 -15.07 21.53
N VAL A 180 25.88 -15.75 20.74
CA VAL A 180 25.37 -17.09 21.08
C VAL A 180 26.49 -18.12 21.11
N ALA A 181 27.37 -18.11 20.09
CA ALA A 181 28.53 -19.02 20.06
C ALA A 181 29.46 -18.80 21.26
N GLY A 182 29.73 -17.55 21.62
CA GLY A 182 30.52 -17.17 22.78
C GLY A 182 29.94 -17.60 24.12
N LYS A 183 28.63 -17.36 24.31
CA LYS A 183 27.89 -17.84 25.49
C LYS A 183 28.01 -19.35 25.61
N ARG A 184 27.79 -20.08 24.52
CA ARG A 184 27.89 -21.54 24.50
C ARG A 184 29.31 -22.03 24.79
N LEU A 185 30.32 -21.38 24.24
CA LEU A 185 31.73 -21.72 24.49
C LEU A 185 32.08 -21.55 25.98
N ASN A 186 31.63 -20.45 26.60
CA ASN A 186 31.85 -20.20 28.02
C ASN A 186 31.13 -21.23 28.92
N GLU A 187 29.93 -21.68 28.54
CA GLU A 187 29.26 -22.79 29.23
C GLU A 187 30.07 -24.08 29.15
N LEU A 188 30.59 -24.41 27.97
CA LEU A 188 31.38 -25.63 27.74
C LEU A 188 32.71 -25.62 28.52
N ARG A 189 33.33 -24.45 28.70
CA ARG A 189 34.53 -24.29 29.56
C ARG A 189 34.22 -24.47 31.04
N ARG A 190 33.01 -24.09 31.48
CA ARG A 190 32.60 -24.16 32.90
C ARG A 190 32.06 -25.53 33.30
N HIS A 191 31.63 -26.34 32.33
CA HIS A 191 31.19 -27.70 32.57
C HIS A 191 32.37 -28.69 32.50
N GLU A 192 32.92 -29.02 33.66
CA GLU A 192 33.66 -30.27 33.83
C GLU A 192 32.63 -31.41 33.90
N PHE A 193 32.77 -32.43 33.06
CA PHE A 193 31.72 -33.42 32.83
C PHE A 193 31.30 -34.18 34.09
N ASP A 194 30.10 -33.87 34.60
CA ASP A 194 29.50 -34.56 35.72
C ASP A 194 28.96 -35.93 35.29
N VAL A 195 29.45 -36.96 36.00
CA VAL A 195 29.24 -38.40 35.86
C VAL A 195 30.14 -39.09 34.82
N ASN A 196 31.30 -39.54 35.31
CA ASN A 196 32.39 -40.30 34.66
C ASN A 196 33.50 -39.50 33.97
N GLY A 197 33.41 -38.16 33.90
CA GLY A 197 34.45 -37.32 33.30
C GLY A 197 34.51 -37.36 31.77
N GLU A 198 33.55 -38.03 31.11
CA GLU A 198 33.46 -38.09 29.65
C GLU A 198 32.46 -37.07 29.08
N PRO A 199 32.75 -36.45 27.93
CA PRO A 199 31.82 -35.58 27.24
C PRO A 199 30.51 -36.27 26.83
N PRO A 200 29.37 -35.55 26.83
CA PRO A 200 28.16 -36.00 26.15
C PRO A 200 28.47 -36.39 24.70
N ALA A 201 27.79 -37.42 24.20
CA ALA A 201 28.06 -38.00 22.89
C ALA A 201 27.95 -36.97 21.75
N GLU A 202 27.04 -36.00 21.85
CA GLU A 202 26.84 -34.93 20.87
C GLU A 202 28.00 -33.92 20.84
N LEU A 203 28.78 -33.84 21.92
CA LEU A 203 29.89 -32.91 22.08
C LEU A 203 31.27 -33.57 21.94
N ARG A 204 31.33 -34.91 21.85
CA ARG A 204 32.60 -35.64 21.74
C ARG A 204 33.50 -35.11 20.64
N TYR A 205 32.96 -34.91 19.43
CA TYR A 205 33.70 -34.33 18.30
C TYR A 205 34.27 -32.94 18.60
N PHE A 206 33.52 -32.10 19.32
CA PHE A 206 33.97 -30.76 19.67
C PHE A 206 35.13 -30.77 20.66
N TYR A 207 35.05 -31.61 21.72
CA TYR A 207 36.13 -31.73 22.72
C TYR A 207 37.34 -32.52 22.19
N ASP A 208 37.16 -33.50 21.31
CA ASP A 208 38.27 -34.19 20.65
C ASP A 208 39.10 -33.22 19.78
N LEU A 209 38.45 -32.19 19.20
CA LEU A 209 39.09 -31.20 18.35
C LEU A 209 39.64 -29.98 19.12
N HIS A 210 38.92 -29.52 20.15
CA HIS A 210 39.17 -28.25 20.83
C HIS A 210 39.47 -28.38 22.34
N GLY A 211 39.58 -29.61 22.88
CA GLY A 211 39.74 -29.86 24.31
C GLY A 211 40.96 -29.15 24.92
N GLU A 212 42.13 -29.21 24.26
CA GLU A 212 43.35 -28.54 24.74
C GLU A 212 43.22 -27.01 24.79
N GLU A 213 42.36 -26.42 23.95
CA GLU A 213 42.11 -24.98 23.84
C GLU A 213 41.05 -24.49 24.84
N LEU A 214 40.17 -25.40 25.29
CA LEU A 214 39.18 -25.16 26.34
C LEU A 214 39.81 -25.15 27.73
N ASP A 215 40.83 -25.98 27.95
CA ASP A 215 41.56 -26.10 29.22
C ASP A 215 42.61 -25.00 29.44
N ASN A 216 42.83 -24.14 28.43
CA ASN A 216 43.81 -23.06 28.50
C ASN A 216 43.17 -21.79 29.13
N PRO A 217 43.57 -21.41 30.36
CA PRO A 217 43.00 -20.25 31.06
C PRO A 217 43.41 -18.90 30.46
N ASP A 218 44.43 -18.85 29.60
CA ASP A 218 44.96 -17.63 28.99
C ASP A 218 44.25 -17.27 27.66
N LEU A 219 43.41 -18.16 27.13
CA LEU A 219 42.63 -17.95 25.91
C LEU A 219 41.26 -17.33 26.27
N GLU A 220 41.21 -16.05 26.64
CA GLU A 220 39.94 -15.31 26.71
C GLU A 220 39.34 -15.21 25.29
N TRP A 221 38.15 -15.77 25.08
CA TRP A 221 37.39 -15.46 23.89
C TRP A 221 36.87 -14.03 24.06
N ILE A 222 37.44 -13.10 23.31
CA ILE A 222 37.05 -11.69 23.28
C ILE A 222 35.67 -11.60 22.62
N GLY A 223 34.64 -11.82 23.43
CA GLY A 223 33.23 -11.69 23.06
C GLY A 223 32.68 -10.28 23.25
N ASP A 224 33.41 -9.45 23.98
CA ASP A 224 33.02 -8.07 24.25
C ASP A 224 33.90 -7.15 23.39
N MET A 225 33.51 -6.97 22.13
CA MET A 225 33.72 -5.67 21.49
C MET A 225 32.44 -4.88 21.69
N GLU A 226 32.37 -4.16 22.81
CA GLU A 226 31.54 -2.95 22.87
C GLU A 226 32.07 -2.00 21.78
N LEU A 227 31.26 -1.76 20.75
CA LEU A 227 31.37 -0.61 19.85
C LEU A 227 30.24 0.37 20.17
#